data_AF-L7WBV8-F1
#
_entry.id   AF-L7WBV8-F1
#
_cell.length_a   1.000
_cell.length_b   1.000
_cell.length_c   1.000
_cell.angle_alpha   90.00
_cell.angle_beta   90.00
_cell.angle_gamma   90.00
#
_symmetry.space_group_name_H-M   'P 1'
#
loop_
_entity.id
_entity.type
_entity.pdbx_description
1 polymer ?
#
loop_
_entity_poly.entity_id
_entity_poly.type
_entity_poly.pdbx_seq_one_letter_code
_entity_poly.pdbx_strand_id
1 'polypeptide(L)'
;MEDNKPPILNSKNIALITKIIAIYAAFYLCVIIVQLFVNPLDENPLTPQNAYDPIYFMAAVHLIVLAISGWSVLKKKFHWIVALVCAVLVAFSRFYYNEIAEYIWGLTTTVS
;
A
#
# COMPACT_ATOMS: atom_id res chain seq x y z
N MET A 1 3.02 -25.49 -19.04
CA MET A 1 3.98 -25.11 -17.98
C MET A 1 3.41 -25.64 -16.69
N GLU A 2 4.12 -26.59 -16.06
CA GLU A 2 3.70 -27.18 -14.80
C GLU A 2 3.43 -26.10 -13.75
N ASP A 3 2.37 -26.33 -12.98
CA ASP A 3 1.81 -25.45 -11.98
C ASP A 3 2.80 -25.36 -10.80
N ASN A 4 3.88 -24.59 -10.97
CA ASN A 4 4.98 -24.39 -10.01
C ASN A 4 4.53 -23.52 -8.82
N LYS A 5 3.29 -23.70 -8.37
CA LYS A 5 2.70 -22.97 -7.25
C LYS A 5 2.97 -23.74 -5.96
N PRO A 6 3.34 -23.05 -4.87
CA PRO A 6 3.46 -23.68 -3.56
C PRO A 6 2.17 -24.40 -3.18
N PRO A 7 2.22 -25.59 -2.54
CA PRO A 7 1.04 -26.37 -2.17
C PRO A 7 0.08 -25.62 -1.22
N ILE A 8 0.59 -24.63 -0.48
CA ILE A 8 -0.18 -23.74 0.41
C ILE A 8 -0.99 -22.70 -0.41
N LEU A 9 -0.54 -22.34 -1.61
CA LEU A 9 -1.17 -21.39 -2.52
C LEU A 9 -2.12 -22.11 -3.50
N ASN A 10 -3.09 -22.85 -2.96
CA ASN A 10 -4.19 -23.35 -3.79
C ASN A 10 -5.12 -22.19 -4.22
N SER A 11 -5.95 -22.42 -5.24
CA SER A 11 -6.78 -21.36 -5.84
C SER A 11 -7.74 -20.68 -4.86
N LYS A 12 -8.26 -21.42 -3.86
CA LYS A 12 -9.14 -20.86 -2.82
C LYS A 12 -8.34 -19.92 -1.90
N ASN A 13 -7.16 -20.35 -1.48
CA ASN A 13 -6.27 -19.57 -0.61
C ASN A 13 -5.78 -18.30 -1.31
N ILE A 14 -5.37 -18.38 -2.58
CA ILE A 14 -4.95 -17.20 -3.35
C ILE A 14 -6.10 -16.19 -3.44
N ALA A 15 -7.32 -16.64 -3.77
CA ALA A 15 -8.48 -15.76 -3.85
C ALA A 15 -8.80 -15.09 -2.52
N LEU A 16 -8.68 -15.82 -1.40
CA LEU A 16 -8.87 -15.27 -0.06
C LEU A 16 -7.81 -14.22 0.27
N ILE A 17 -6.53 -14.54 0.06
CA ILE A 17 -5.39 -13.65 0.31
C ILE A 17 -5.54 -12.35 -0.50
N THR A 18 -5.83 -12.45 -1.80
CA THR A 18 -6.01 -11.26 -2.66
C THR A 18 -7.16 -10.37 -2.17
N LYS A 19 -8.27 -10.94 -1.70
CA LYS A 19 -9.38 -10.16 -1.13
C LYS A 19 -8.98 -9.45 0.16
N ILE A 20 -8.26 -10.15 1.05
CA ILE A 20 -7.77 -9.56 2.31
C ILE A 20 -6.84 -8.37 2.00
N ILE A 21 -5.91 -8.54 1.05
CA ILE A 21 -5.00 -7.48 0.61
C ILE A 21 -5.78 -6.28 0.06
N ALA A 22 -6.78 -6.50 -0.80
CA ALA A 22 -7.59 -5.43 -1.35
C ALA A 22 -8.35 -4.66 -0.26
N ILE A 23 -8.98 -5.37 0.68
CA ILE A 23 -9.68 -4.75 1.82
C ILE A 23 -8.72 -3.95 2.69
N TYR A 24 -7.54 -4.50 3.00
CA TYR A 24 -6.54 -3.80 3.80
C TYR A 24 -6.05 -2.53 3.11
N ALA A 25 -5.76 -2.59 1.80
CA ALA A 25 -5.32 -1.44 1.03
C ALA A 25 -6.39 -0.34 0.97
N ALA A 26 -7.65 -0.71 0.78
CA ALA A 26 -8.77 0.23 0.83
C ALA A 26 -8.93 0.86 2.22
N PHE A 27 -8.86 0.05 3.28
CA PHE A 27 -8.94 0.54 4.65
C PHE A 27 -7.82 1.53 4.96
N TYR A 28 -6.58 1.23 4.57
CA TYR A 28 -5.45 2.13 4.76
C TYR A 28 -5.66 3.49 4.07
N LEU A 29 -6.16 3.49 2.84
CA LEU A 29 -6.51 4.73 2.13
C LEU A 29 -7.60 5.53 2.86
N CYS A 30 -8.63 4.88 3.38
CA CYS A 30 -9.65 5.55 4.18
C CYS A 30 -9.06 6.20 5.43
N VAL A 31 -8.13 5.53 6.13
CA VAL A 31 -7.44 6.10 7.30
C VAL A 31 -6.64 7.34 6.92
N ILE A 32 -5.89 7.31 5.81
CA ILE A 32 -5.14 8.47 5.33
C ILE A 32 -6.08 9.62 4.98
N ILE A 33 -7.17 9.36 4.25
CA ILE A 33 -8.14 10.40 3.89
C ILE A 33 -8.69 11.07 5.15
N VAL A 34 -9.10 10.29 6.16
CA VAL A 34 -9.57 10.85 7.43
C VAL A 34 -8.48 11.68 8.12
N GLN A 35 -7.23 11.21 8.13
CA GLN A 35 -6.12 11.94 8.71
C GLN A 35 -5.89 13.30 8.03
N LEU A 36 -6.00 13.36 6.70
CA LEU A 36 -5.87 14.60 5.92
C LEU A 36 -6.99 15.61 6.21
N PHE A 37 -8.19 15.14 6.55
CA PHE A 37 -9.31 16.01 6.95
C PHE A 37 -9.21 16.50 8.39
N VAL A 38 -8.66 15.68 9.29
CA VAL A 38 -8.55 16.02 10.73
C VAL A 38 -7.32 16.87 11.03
N ASN A 39 -6.25 16.75 10.23
CA ASN A 39 -5.05 17.55 10.34
C ASN A 39 -4.66 18.06 8.94
N PRO A 40 -5.17 19.21 8.49
CA PRO A 40 -4.73 19.80 7.22
C PRO A 40 -3.41 20.56 7.40
N LEU A 41 -2.51 20.48 6.41
CA LEU A 41 -1.20 21.14 6.41
C LEU A 41 -1.31 22.67 6.54
N ASP A 42 -2.31 23.26 5.89
CA ASP A 42 -2.47 24.70 5.78
C ASP A 42 -2.83 25.36 7.13
N GLU A 43 -3.29 24.58 8.11
CA GLU A 43 -3.67 25.07 9.44
C GLU A 43 -2.48 25.18 10.41
N ASN A 44 -1.30 24.66 10.07
CA ASN A 44 -0.11 24.78 10.90
C ASN A 44 1.07 25.38 10.11
N PRO A 45 1.28 26.71 10.16
CA PRO A 45 2.31 27.42 9.40
C PRO A 45 3.74 27.10 9.83
N LEU A 46 3.94 26.36 10.92
CA LEU A 46 5.24 25.88 11.37
C LEU A 46 5.55 24.46 10.87
N THR A 47 4.59 23.81 10.21
CA THR A 47 4.77 22.46 9.66
C THR A 47 5.60 22.53 8.39
N PRO A 48 6.71 21.77 8.28
CA PRO A 48 7.48 21.72 7.05
C PRO A 48 6.59 21.22 5.90
N GLN A 49 6.74 21.84 4.73
CA GLN A 49 5.85 21.58 3.59
C GLN A 49 5.91 20.12 3.09
N ASN A 50 7.02 19.44 3.36
CA ASN A 50 7.23 18.01 3.06
C ASN A 50 6.72 17.04 4.15
N ALA A 51 6.04 17.54 5.21
CA ALA A 51 5.53 16.71 6.34
C ALA A 51 4.71 15.52 5.88
N TYR A 52 3.95 15.68 4.80
CA TYR A 52 3.01 14.64 4.36
C TYR A 52 3.54 13.85 3.17
N ASP A 53 4.74 14.13 2.66
CA ASP A 53 5.30 13.38 1.53
C ASP A 53 5.43 11.87 1.82
N PRO A 54 5.87 11.43 3.01
CA PRO A 54 5.80 10.03 3.39
C PRO A 54 4.38 9.46 3.36
N ILE A 55 3.39 10.23 3.82
CA ILE A 55 1.99 9.81 3.86
C ILE A 55 1.44 9.67 2.43
N TYR A 56 1.71 10.65 1.55
CA TYR A 56 1.29 10.63 0.15
C TYR A 56 1.95 9.50 -0.64
N PHE A 57 3.24 9.27 -0.43
CA PHE A 57 3.96 8.15 -1.03
C PHE A 57 3.31 6.81 -0.64
N MET A 58 3.01 6.65 0.65
CA MET A 58 2.40 5.43 1.17
C MET A 58 0.96 5.25 0.70
N ALA A 59 0.20 6.33 0.54
CA ALA A 59 -1.11 6.30 -0.09
C ALA A 59 -1.01 5.82 -1.54
N ALA A 60 -0.06 6.33 -2.32
CA ALA A 60 0.15 5.92 -3.71
C ALA A 60 0.48 4.42 -3.82
N VAL A 61 1.36 3.90 -2.95
CA VAL A 61 1.67 2.46 -2.89
C VAL A 61 0.40 1.63 -2.63
N HIS A 62 -0.41 2.01 -1.64
CA HIS A 62 -1.63 1.28 -1.32
C HIS A 62 -2.71 1.42 -2.40
N LEU A 63 -2.76 2.54 -3.12
CA LEU A 63 -3.64 2.72 -4.28
C LEU A 63 -3.28 1.77 -5.41
N ILE A 64 -1.99 1.60 -5.72
CA ILE A 64 -1.52 0.64 -6.73
C ILE A 64 -1.86 -0.79 -6.30
N VAL A 65 -1.59 -1.15 -5.04
CA VAL A 65 -1.95 -2.46 -4.48
C VAL A 65 -3.45 -2.71 -4.60
N LEU A 66 -4.28 -1.71 -4.26
CA LEU A 66 -5.74 -1.80 -4.36
C LEU A 66 -6.20 -1.96 -5.82
N ALA A 67 -5.63 -1.20 -6.76
CA ALA A 67 -6.00 -1.29 -8.16
C ALA A 67 -5.72 -2.68 -8.73
N ILE A 68 -4.54 -3.23 -8.46
CA ILE A 68 -4.12 -4.56 -8.95
C ILE A 68 -4.95 -5.66 -8.29
N SER A 69 -5.03 -5.68 -6.96
CA SER A 69 -5.76 -6.70 -6.21
C SER A 69 -7.27 -6.61 -6.44
N GLY A 70 -7.82 -5.40 -6.51
CA GLY A 70 -9.22 -5.13 -6.83
C GLY A 70 -9.58 -5.58 -8.24
N TRP A 71 -8.73 -5.30 -9.23
CA TRP A 71 -8.93 -5.80 -10.60
C TRP A 71 -8.97 -7.34 -10.66
N SER A 72 -8.05 -8.01 -9.95
CA SER A 72 -8.04 -9.47 -9.82
C SER A 72 -9.33 -10.01 -9.20
N VAL A 73 -9.85 -9.33 -8.15
CA VAL A 73 -11.13 -9.68 -7.51
C VAL A 73 -12.30 -9.50 -8.47
N LEU A 74 -12.39 -8.36 -9.16
CA LEU A 74 -13.49 -8.04 -10.09
C LEU A 74 -13.54 -9.00 -11.27
N LYS A 75 -12.37 -9.36 -11.83
CA LYS A 75 -12.27 -10.31 -12.95
C LYS A 75 -12.30 -11.77 -12.51
N LYS A 76 -12.33 -12.05 -11.20
CA LYS A 76 -12.20 -13.40 -10.63
C LYS A 76 -10.96 -14.15 -11.15
N LYS A 77 -9.88 -13.41 -11.46
CA LYS A 77 -8.61 -13.93 -12.00
C LYS A 77 -7.51 -13.73 -10.95
N PHE A 78 -7.13 -14.82 -10.30
CA PHE A 78 -6.21 -14.83 -9.17
C PHE A 78 -4.88 -15.46 -9.58
N HIS A 79 -3.81 -14.66 -9.58
CA HIS A 79 -2.45 -15.10 -9.87
C HIS A 79 -1.64 -15.10 -8.58
N TRP A 80 -1.00 -16.23 -8.25
CA TRP A 80 -0.28 -16.38 -7.00
C TRP A 80 0.91 -15.42 -6.87
N ILE A 81 1.62 -15.15 -7.98
CA ILE A 81 2.73 -14.18 -8.03
C ILE A 81 2.23 -12.78 -7.67
N VAL A 82 1.09 -12.38 -8.24
CA VAL A 82 0.49 -11.06 -7.96
C VAL A 82 0.09 -10.96 -6.49
N ALA A 83 -0.56 -12.00 -5.95
CA ALA A 83 -0.93 -12.03 -4.54
C ALA A 83 0.31 -11.95 -3.62
N LEU A 84 1.38 -12.67 -3.96
CA LEU A 84 2.64 -12.65 -3.20
C LEU A 84 3.30 -11.28 -3.24
N VAL A 85 3.44 -10.68 -4.43
CA VAL A 85 4.05 -9.33 -4.59
C VAL A 85 3.25 -8.29 -3.82
N CYS A 86 1.92 -8.30 -3.93
CA CYS A 86 1.09 -7.36 -3.17
C CYS A 86 1.18 -7.59 -1.66
N ALA A 87 1.24 -8.84 -1.19
CA ALA A 87 1.41 -9.14 0.23
C ALA A 87 2.75 -8.62 0.75
N VAL A 88 3.82 -8.83 -0.02
CA VAL A 88 5.17 -8.36 0.29
C VAL A 88 5.20 -6.83 0.34
N LEU A 89 4.64 -6.14 -0.66
CA LEU A 89 4.56 -4.67 -0.66
C LEU A 89 3.83 -4.12 0.55
N VAL A 90 2.69 -4.71 0.92
CA VAL A 90 1.93 -4.29 2.11
C VAL A 90 2.69 -4.58 3.41
N ALA A 91 3.39 -5.72 3.49
CA ALA A 91 4.20 -6.04 4.66
C ALA A 91 5.39 -5.09 4.80
N PHE A 92 6.12 -4.82 3.72
CA PHE A 92 7.23 -3.87 3.72
C PHE A 92 6.77 -2.47 4.08
N SER A 93 5.67 -2.02 3.48
CA SER A 93 5.10 -0.70 3.75
C SER A 93 4.72 -0.54 5.22
N ARG A 94 4.26 -1.62 5.88
CA ARG A 94 3.90 -1.60 7.30
C ARG A 94 5.12 -1.70 8.23
N PHE A 95 6.03 -2.63 7.98
CA PHE A 95 7.14 -2.91 8.90
C PHE A 95 8.26 -1.88 8.80
N TYR A 96 8.47 -1.31 7.62
CA TYR A 96 9.53 -0.35 7.36
C TYR A 96 8.99 1.06 7.13
N TYR A 97 7.79 1.37 7.63
CA TYR A 97 7.16 2.67 7.41
C TYR A 97 8.05 3.82 7.88
N ASN A 98 8.67 3.70 9.06
CA ASN A 98 9.47 4.77 9.64
C ASN A 98 10.73 5.03 8.82
N GLU A 99 11.41 3.96 8.39
CA GLU A 99 12.62 4.02 7.57
C GLU A 99 12.31 4.58 6.18
N ILE A 100 11.19 4.17 5.58
CA ILE A 100 10.71 4.73 4.31
C ILE A 100 10.37 6.20 4.49
N ALA A 101 9.70 6.57 5.58
CA ALA A 101 9.31 7.95 5.85
C ALA A 101 10.55 8.85 6.03
N GLU A 102 11.53 8.40 6.78
CA GLU A 102 12.81 9.10 6.97
C GLU A 102 13.58 9.25 5.66
N TYR A 103 13.59 8.20 4.82
CA TYR A 103 14.22 8.25 3.51
C TYR A 103 13.54 9.25 2.56
N ILE A 104 12.21 9.20 2.46
CA ILE A 104 11.42 10.12 1.62
C ILE A 104 11.57 11.57 2.10
N TRP A 105 11.60 11.76 3.42
CA TRP A 105 11.88 13.05 4.04
C TRP A 105 13.28 13.57 3.69
N GLY A 106 14.32 12.73 3.82
CA GLY A 106 15.70 13.07 3.49
C GLY A 106 15.87 13.47 2.02
N LEU A 107 15.20 12.76 1.11
CA LEU A 107 15.18 13.12 -0.31
C LEU A 107 14.56 14.50 -0.55
N THR A 108 13.45 14.84 0.10
CA THR A 108 12.83 16.15 -0.10
C THR A 108 13.68 17.30 0.46
N THR A 109 14.39 17.08 1.57
CA THR A 109 15.29 18.11 2.14
C THR A 109 16.58 18.34 1.33
N THR A 110 16.96 17.41 0.46
CA THR A 110 18.20 17.50 -0.35
C THR A 110 17.96 18.04 -1.76
N VAL A 111 16.70 18.03 -2.21
CA VAL A 111 16.29 18.45 -3.55
C VAL A 111 15.58 19.83 -3.53
N SER A 112 15.30 20.37 -2.34
CA SER A 112 14.78 21.73 -2.12
C SER A 112 15.89 22.75 -1.87
#